data_AF-A0ABD2P0Q6-F1
#
_entry.id   AF-A0ABD2P0Q6-F1
#
_cell.length_a   1.000
_cell.length_b   1.000
_cell.length_c   1.000
_cell.angle_alpha   90.00
_cell.angle_beta   90.00
_cell.angle_gamma   90.00
#
_symmetry.space_group_name_H-M   'P 1'
#
loop_
_entity.id
_entity.type
_entity.pdbx_description
1 polymer ?
#
loop_
_entity_poly.entity_id
_entity_poly.type
_entity_poly.pdbx_seq_one_letter_code
_entity_poly.pdbx_strand_id
1 'polypeptide(L)'
;MEPSQLEINELRKTVLEKISNAGENAIHPKDLKRIKEEDDWLRRFLLHTELKQTEALQMLWTTLQWRKEYGTNEINEHTVRMDVLILGGFFPRGKDIDDCTLLYSNVKSM
;
A
#
# COMPACT_ATOMS: atom_id res chain seq x y z
N MET A 1 -9.49 -6.26 16.12
CA MET A 1 -8.77 -7.48 16.56
C MET A 1 -7.45 -7.50 15.81
N GLU A 2 -6.34 -7.78 16.49
CA GLU A 2 -5.04 -7.86 15.83
C GLU A 2 -4.91 -9.18 15.06
N PRO A 3 -4.40 -9.17 13.81
CA PRO A 3 -4.17 -10.41 13.06
C PRO A 3 -3.12 -11.28 13.74
N SER A 4 -3.41 -12.57 13.84
CA SER A 4 -2.46 -13.60 14.27
C SER A 4 -1.40 -13.85 13.21
N GLN A 5 -0.28 -14.43 13.63
CA GLN A 5 0.78 -14.85 12.71
C GLN A 5 0.29 -15.88 11.68
N LEU A 6 -0.69 -16.71 12.05
CA LEU A 6 -1.27 -17.70 11.16
C LEU A 6 -2.05 -17.03 10.03
N GLU A 7 -2.87 -16.02 10.34
CA GLU A 7 -3.62 -15.26 9.34
C GLU A 7 -2.70 -14.49 8.38
N ILE A 8 -1.60 -13.91 8.90
CA ILE A 8 -0.59 -13.24 8.07
C ILE A 8 0.08 -14.23 7.11
N ASN A 9 0.46 -15.41 7.61
CA ASN A 9 1.10 -16.44 6.80
C ASN A 9 0.14 -17.05 5.76
N GLU A 10 -1.14 -17.16 6.08
CA GLU A 10 -2.19 -17.58 5.14
C GLU A 10 -2.34 -16.58 4.00
N LEU A 11 -2.45 -15.28 4.30
CA LEU A 11 -2.50 -14.24 3.28
C LEU A 11 -1.22 -14.23 2.42
N ARG A 12 -0.06 -14.35 3.05
CA ARG A 12 1.24 -14.45 2.35
C ARG A 12 1.26 -15.62 1.38
N LYS A 13 0.84 -16.80 1.83
CA LYS A 13 0.83 -18.00 0.99
C LYS A 13 -0.08 -17.81 -0.22
N THR A 14 -1.33 -17.40 0.02
CA THR A 14 -2.34 -17.26 -1.04
C THR A 14 -1.97 -16.19 -2.07
N VAL A 15 -1.38 -15.06 -1.64
CA VAL A 15 -0.91 -14.03 -2.59
C VAL A 15 0.30 -14.51 -3.40
N LEU A 16 1.24 -15.24 -2.79
CA LEU A 16 2.39 -15.79 -3.51
C LEU A 16 1.98 -16.84 -4.55
N GLU A 17 1.02 -17.71 -4.23
CA GLU A 17 0.42 -18.63 -5.19
C GLU A 17 -0.24 -17.87 -6.35
N LYS A 18 -0.99 -16.81 -6.05
CA LYS A 18 -1.61 -15.96 -7.07
C LYS A 18 -0.59 -15.28 -7.98
N ILE A 19 0.53 -14.79 -7.41
CA ILE A 19 1.63 -14.19 -8.18
C ILE A 19 2.29 -15.23 -9.08
N SER A 20 2.56 -16.43 -8.56
CA SER A 20 3.14 -17.52 -9.34
C SER A 20 2.27 -17.90 -10.54
N ASN A 21 0.95 -17.88 -10.38
CA ASN A 21 0.00 -18.18 -11.46
C ASN A 21 -0.14 -17.05 -12.48
N ALA A 22 0.06 -15.78 -12.07
CA ALA A 22 -0.03 -14.62 -12.95
C ALA A 22 1.25 -14.35 -13.75
N GLY A 23 2.40 -14.88 -13.29
CA GLY A 23 3.72 -14.75 -13.92
C GLY A 23 4.60 -13.68 -13.27
N GLU A 24 5.91 -13.78 -13.49
CA GLU A 24 6.93 -12.93 -12.83
C GLU A 24 6.77 -11.43 -13.13
N ASN A 25 6.20 -11.10 -14.29
CA ASN A 25 5.90 -9.73 -14.69
C ASN A 25 4.53 -9.24 -14.22
N ALA A 26 3.83 -9.93 -13.32
CA ALA A 26 2.53 -9.46 -12.83
C ALA A 26 2.64 -8.32 -11.81
N ILE A 27 3.74 -8.26 -11.03
CA ILE A 27 3.92 -7.27 -9.96
C ILE A 27 5.32 -6.67 -9.97
N HIS A 28 5.54 -5.61 -9.20
CA HIS A 28 6.86 -4.99 -9.08
C HIS A 28 7.76 -5.77 -8.09
N PRO A 29 9.07 -5.98 -8.38
CA PRO A 29 9.96 -6.77 -7.51
C PRO A 29 10.10 -6.27 -6.07
N LYS A 30 10.08 -4.95 -5.84
CA LYS A 30 10.10 -4.38 -4.48
C LYS A 30 8.86 -4.77 -3.66
N ASP A 31 7.70 -4.85 -4.29
CA ASP A 31 6.49 -5.27 -3.58
C ASP A 31 6.51 -6.78 -3.32
N LEU A 32 7.04 -7.60 -4.23
CA LEU A 32 7.26 -9.03 -3.99
C LEU A 32 8.17 -9.26 -2.77
N LYS A 33 9.26 -8.49 -2.67
CA LYS A 33 10.16 -8.53 -1.51
C LYS A 33 9.42 -8.17 -0.22
N ARG A 34 8.64 -7.09 -0.24
CA ARG A 34 7.82 -6.64 0.89
C ARG A 34 6.85 -7.72 1.38
N ILE A 35 6.16 -8.44 0.49
CA ILE A 35 5.25 -9.55 0.86
C ILE A 35 5.99 -10.67 1.61
N LYS A 36 7.22 -10.96 1.17
CA LYS A 36 8.04 -12.04 1.74
C LYS A 36 8.64 -11.69 3.10
N GLU A 37 8.98 -10.42 3.31
CA GLU A 37 9.82 -9.99 4.44
C GLU A 37 9.07 -9.13 5.47
N GLU A 38 7.98 -8.46 5.11
CA GLU A 38 7.33 -7.46 5.97
C GLU A 38 5.90 -7.88 6.38
N ASP A 39 5.77 -8.51 7.54
CA ASP A 39 4.48 -8.89 8.15
C ASP A 39 3.55 -7.69 8.36
N ASP A 40 4.11 -6.55 8.79
CA ASP A 40 3.36 -5.32 9.04
C ASP A 40 2.62 -4.79 7.81
N TRP A 41 3.13 -5.08 6.61
CA TRP A 41 2.44 -4.67 5.39
C TRP A 41 1.18 -5.49 5.17
N LEU A 42 1.29 -6.82 5.30
CA LEU A 42 0.16 -7.75 5.19
C LEU A 42 -0.87 -7.52 6.31
N ARG A 43 -0.39 -7.20 7.52
CA ARG A 43 -1.22 -6.85 8.69
C ARG A 43 -2.23 -5.74 8.36
N ARG A 44 -1.82 -4.70 7.63
CA ARG A 44 -2.69 -3.57 7.27
C ARG A 44 -3.86 -3.98 6.39
N PHE A 45 -3.64 -4.89 5.44
CA PHE A 45 -4.71 -5.39 4.57
C PHE A 45 -5.72 -6.20 5.37
N LEU A 46 -5.24 -7.10 6.24
CA LEU A 46 -6.09 -7.89 7.12
C LEU A 46 -6.92 -7.01 8.06
N LEU A 47 -6.31 -6.00 8.68
CA LEU A 47 -7.03 -5.05 9.54
C LEU A 47 -8.10 -4.26 8.78
N HIS A 48 -7.79 -3.80 7.57
CA HIS A 48 -8.73 -3.04 6.76
C HIS A 48 -9.94 -3.87 6.34
N THR A 49 -9.77 -5.17 6.13
CA THR A 49 -10.84 -6.07 5.70
C THR A 49 -11.40 -6.92 6.84
N GLU A 50 -11.26 -6.47 8.08
CA GLU A 50 -11.81 -7.15 9.27
C GLU A 50 -11.38 -8.63 9.36
N LEU A 51 -10.13 -8.93 9.02
CA LEU A 51 -9.51 -10.27 8.98
C LEU A 51 -10.10 -11.24 7.95
N LYS A 52 -10.94 -10.76 7.02
CA LYS A 52 -11.48 -11.60 5.95
C LYS A 52 -10.44 -11.86 4.87
N GLN A 53 -9.90 -13.08 4.85
CA GLN A 53 -8.79 -13.48 3.97
C GLN A 53 -9.02 -13.20 2.48
N THR A 54 -10.20 -13.54 1.96
CA THR A 54 -10.53 -13.34 0.54
C THR A 54 -10.54 -11.86 0.16
N GLU A 55 -11.11 -11.00 1.02
CA GLU A 55 -11.15 -9.56 0.81
C GLU A 55 -9.74 -8.95 0.91
N ALA A 56 -8.95 -9.38 1.90
CA ALA A 56 -7.56 -8.95 2.07
C ALA A 56 -6.72 -9.30 0.84
N LEU A 57 -6.86 -10.53 0.31
CA LEU A 57 -6.18 -10.98 -0.90
C LEU A 57 -6.58 -10.14 -2.12
N GLN A 58 -7.88 -9.87 -2.30
CA GLN A 58 -8.37 -9.05 -3.40
C GLN A 58 -7.84 -7.60 -3.31
N MET A 59 -7.85 -7.00 -2.12
CA MET A 59 -7.34 -5.66 -1.89
C MET A 59 -5.84 -5.57 -2.11
N LEU A 60 -5.07 -6.51 -1.55
CA LEU A 60 -3.63 -6.59 -1.74
C LEU A 60 -3.29 -6.74 -3.23
N TRP A 61 -3.98 -7.65 -3.94
CA TRP A 61 -3.76 -7.84 -5.37
C TRP A 61 -4.04 -6.57 -6.18
N THR A 62 -5.17 -5.91 -5.92
CA THR A 62 -5.54 -4.66 -6.59
C THR A 62 -4.50 -3.57 -6.33
N THR A 63 -4.00 -3.49 -5.09
CA THR A 63 -2.95 -2.56 -4.69
C THR A 63 -1.64 -2.83 -5.45
N LEU A 64 -1.24 -4.10 -5.59
CA LEU A 64 -0.03 -4.47 -6.33
C LEU A 64 -0.12 -4.09 -7.82
N GLN A 65 -1.28 -4.30 -8.44
CA GLN A 65 -1.52 -3.91 -9.83
C GLN A 65 -1.45 -2.39 -9.99
N TRP A 66 -2.17 -1.65 -9.14
CA TRP A 66 -2.18 -0.18 -9.18
C TRP A 66 -0.77 0.40 -8.95
N ARG A 67 -0.04 -0.11 -7.95
CA ARG A 67 1.33 0.35 -7.66
C ARG A 67 2.27 0.16 -8.83
N LYS A 68 2.11 -0.93 -9.58
CA LYS A 68 2.89 -1.20 -10.79
C LYS A 68 2.46 -0.30 -11.95
N GLU A 69 1.16 -0.18 -12.21
CA GLU A 69 0.60 0.63 -13.29
C GLU A 69 1.01 2.11 -13.16
N TYR A 70 0.98 2.66 -11.95
CA TYR A 70 1.29 4.06 -11.67
C TYR A 70 2.76 4.31 -11.30
N GLY A 71 3.63 3.31 -11.39
CA GLY A 71 5.06 3.47 -11.10
C GLY A 71 5.35 3.94 -9.66
N THR A 72 4.58 3.45 -8.68
CA THR A 72 4.69 3.93 -7.29
C THR A 72 6.03 3.59 -6.64
N ASN A 73 6.72 2.53 -7.11
CA ASN A 73 8.02 2.12 -6.58
C ASN A 73 9.20 2.88 -7.21
N GLU A 74 8.90 3.69 -8.21
CA GLU A 74 9.78 4.51 -9.02
C GLU A 74 9.68 6.00 -8.64
N ILE A 75 8.78 6.35 -7.70
CA ILE A 75 8.67 7.70 -7.15
C ILE A 75 9.99 8.08 -6.46
N ASN A 76 10.56 9.19 -6.91
CA ASN A 76 11.76 9.83 -6.38
C ASN A 76 11.70 11.34 -6.71
N GLU A 77 12.74 12.09 -6.32
CA GLU A 77 12.84 13.54 -6.48
C GLU A 77 12.72 14.01 -7.94
N HIS A 78 13.01 13.14 -8.91
CA HIS A 78 12.94 13.44 -10.34
C HIS A 78 11.63 13.00 -11.00
N THR A 79 10.90 12.04 -10.43
CA THR A 79 9.65 11.51 -10.99
C THR A 79 8.41 12.09 -10.33
N VAL A 80 8.55 12.64 -9.12
CA VAL A 80 7.46 13.32 -8.41
C VAL A 80 7.19 14.71 -8.98
N ARG A 81 5.93 15.15 -8.93
CA ARG A 81 5.49 16.50 -9.32
C ARG A 81 5.96 17.53 -8.29
N MET A 82 7.20 17.99 -8.45
CA MET A 82 7.84 18.90 -7.51
C MET A 82 7.14 20.26 -7.41
N ASP A 83 6.48 20.69 -8.47
CA ASP A 83 5.62 21.89 -8.48
C ASP A 83 4.50 21.80 -7.44
N VAL A 84 3.83 20.66 -7.34
CA VAL A 84 2.76 20.42 -6.35
C VAL A 84 3.30 20.49 -4.92
N LEU A 85 4.52 19.96 -4.70
CA LEU A 85 5.17 19.96 -3.39
C LEU A 85 5.63 21.38 -2.99
N ILE A 86 6.29 22.10 -3.89
CA ILE A 86 6.82 23.45 -3.64
C ILE A 86 5.69 24.45 -3.39
N LEU A 87 4.60 24.37 -4.16
CA LEU A 87 3.45 25.26 -4.00
C LEU A 87 2.73 25.07 -2.65
N GLY A 88 3.09 24.04 -1.87
CA GLY A 88 2.39 23.69 -0.64
C GLY A 88 0.96 23.27 -0.92
N GLY A 89 0.73 22.63 -2.08
CA GLY A 89 -0.58 22.14 -2.49
C GLY A 89 -1.09 21.07 -1.52
N PHE A 90 -0.20 20.23 -0.98
CA PHE A 90 -0.49 19.28 0.08
C PHE A 90 0.58 19.32 1.18
N PHE A 91 0.17 19.28 2.44
CA PHE A 91 1.11 19.17 3.57
C PHE A 91 0.46 18.56 4.82
N PRO A 92 1.19 17.78 5.62
CA PRO A 92 0.70 17.27 6.89
C PRO A 92 0.75 18.36 7.97
N ARG A 93 -0.29 18.47 8.81
CA ARG A 93 -0.30 19.40 9.95
C ARG A 93 -1.25 18.93 11.06
N GLY A 94 -0.78 18.83 12.29
CA GLY A 94 -1.64 18.48 13.43
C GLY A 94 -2.20 17.06 13.35
N LYS A 95 -3.08 16.75 14.30
CA LYS A 95 -3.74 15.45 14.43
C LYS A 95 -5.20 15.65 14.84
N ASP A 96 -6.05 14.69 14.49
CA ASP A 96 -7.43 14.64 15.00
C ASP A 96 -7.49 14.05 16.42
N ILE A 97 -8.72 13.86 16.91
CA ILE A 97 -9.00 13.32 18.25
C ILE A 97 -8.52 11.86 18.43
N ASP A 98 -8.31 11.15 17.32
CA ASP A 98 -7.87 9.75 17.28
C ASP A 98 -6.37 9.63 16.94
N ASP A 99 -5.64 10.75 17.06
CA ASP A 99 -4.19 10.84 16.80
C ASP A 99 -3.80 10.59 15.32
N CYS A 100 -4.76 10.67 14.39
CA CYS A 100 -4.50 10.52 12.95
C CYS A 100 -3.97 11.83 12.36
N THR A 101 -2.91 11.73 11.53
CA THR A 101 -2.28 12.91 10.91
C THR A 101 -3.19 13.51 9.85
N LEU A 102 -3.50 14.80 9.96
CA LEU A 102 -4.32 15.50 8.98
C LEU A 102 -3.47 15.93 7.78
N LEU A 103 -3.93 15.59 6.57
CA LEU A 103 -3.37 16.05 5.31
C LEU A 103 -4.20 17.23 4.77
N TYR A 104 -3.59 18.41 4.71
CA TYR A 104 -4.23 19.63 4.19
C TYR A 104 -4.01 19.73 2.69
N SER A 105 -5.01 20.27 1.97
CA SER A 105 -4.93 20.57 0.54
C SER A 105 -5.29 22.03 0.26
N ASN A 106 -4.36 22.78 -0.32
CA ASN A 106 -4.57 24.17 -0.75
C ASN A 106 -5.00 24.23 -2.21
N VAL A 107 -6.31 24.24 -2.44
CA VAL A 107 -6.91 24.27 -3.79
C VAL A 107 -6.90 25.63 -4.47
N LYS A 108 -6.60 26.72 -3.75
CA LYS A 108 -6.47 28.07 -4.35
C LYS A 108 -5.15 28.30 -5.09
N SER A 109 -4.19 27.38 -4.93
CA SER A 109 -2.84 27.47 -5.51
C SER A 109 -2.58 26.42 -6.61
N MET A 110 -3.62 25.66 -7.00
CA MET A 110 -3.59 24.65 -8.08
C MET A 110 -4.21 25.20 -9.36
#